data_AF-A0A1R1L983-F1
#
_entry.id   AF-A0A1R1L983-F1
#
_cell.length_a   1.000
_cell.length_b   1.000
_cell.length_c   1.000
_cell.angle_alpha   90.00
_cell.angle_beta   90.00
_cell.angle_gamma   90.00
#
_symmetry.space_group_name_H-M   'P 1'
#
loop_
_entity.id
_entity.type
_entity.pdbx_description
1 polymer ?
#
loop_
_entity_poly.entity_id
_entity_poly.type
_entity_poly.pdbx_seq_one_letter_code
_entity_poly.pdbx_strand_id
1 'polypeptide(L)'
;MSSRSSSPAAASSAPRAPERNTRQRSAVSRALDDLDDFVSTQELHRILTDAGERVSLATTYRVLQAMADDGRVDVLRGADGEAVYRRCEAPGHHHHLVCRVCGKAVEVQAPAIEAWAERVAVEHGFTDVEHTVEVYGLCPRCSTARSAPSGRPGAPVPPPSPGRSGR
;
A
#
# COMPACT_ATOMS: atom_id res chain seq x y z
N MET A 1 24.14 26.93 -65.81
CA MET A 1 23.25 27.24 -64.67
C MET A 1 22.34 26.04 -64.45
N SER A 2 22.80 25.07 -63.65
CA SER A 2 22.02 23.86 -63.32
C SER A 2 21.63 23.92 -61.86
N SER A 3 20.47 24.52 -61.58
CA SER A 3 19.89 24.61 -60.25
C SER A 3 19.13 23.34 -59.93
N ARG A 4 19.69 22.56 -59.00
CA ARG A 4 18.99 21.54 -58.21
C ARG A 4 18.09 22.22 -57.18
N SER A 5 16.89 21.70 -56.99
CA SER A 5 16.10 21.90 -55.76
C SER A 5 14.93 20.91 -55.81
N SER A 6 15.09 19.68 -55.30
CA SER A 6 15.09 19.27 -53.88
C SER A 6 13.69 19.25 -53.28
N SER A 7 13.14 18.04 -53.16
CA SER A 7 12.09 17.70 -52.19
C SER A 7 12.76 17.21 -50.90
N PRO A 8 12.19 17.50 -49.73
CA PRO A 8 12.06 16.45 -48.72
C PRO A 8 10.64 16.47 -48.11
N ALA A 9 9.91 15.36 -48.16
CA ALA A 9 10.00 14.21 -47.25
C ALA A 9 9.25 14.45 -45.92
N ALA A 10 8.22 13.62 -45.73
CA ALA A 10 7.27 13.62 -44.64
C ALA A 10 7.93 13.54 -43.25
N ALA A 11 7.41 14.33 -42.32
CA ALA A 11 7.76 14.28 -40.91
C ALA A 11 7.33 12.93 -40.32
N SER A 12 8.30 12.14 -39.86
CA SER A 12 8.08 10.97 -39.01
C SER A 12 8.22 11.39 -37.55
N SER A 13 7.16 11.22 -36.76
CA SER A 13 7.11 11.58 -35.34
C SER A 13 7.84 10.55 -34.47
N ALA A 14 8.94 10.97 -33.86
CA ALA A 14 9.68 10.23 -32.84
C ALA A 14 8.93 10.20 -31.47
N PRO A 15 9.28 9.29 -30.54
CA PRO A 15 8.38 8.87 -29.45
C PRO A 15 8.33 9.84 -28.25
N ARG A 16 7.11 10.14 -27.77
CA ARG A 16 6.81 10.95 -26.57
C ARG A 16 7.01 10.18 -25.24
N ALA A 17 8.18 9.58 -25.04
CA ALA A 17 8.44 8.69 -23.91
C ALA A 17 8.73 9.38 -22.54
N PRO A 18 9.48 10.50 -22.44
CA PRO A 18 9.86 11.06 -21.14
C PRO A 18 8.71 11.84 -20.46
N GLU A 19 7.97 12.68 -21.20
CA GLU A 19 6.87 13.49 -20.64
C GLU A 19 5.70 12.65 -20.11
N ARG A 20 5.44 11.49 -20.71
CA ARG A 20 4.37 10.59 -20.25
C ARG A 20 4.75 9.93 -18.93
N ASN A 21 6.00 9.51 -18.80
CA ASN A 21 6.50 8.86 -17.60
C ASN A 21 6.50 9.82 -16.40
N THR A 22 6.95 11.07 -16.60
CA THR A 22 6.93 12.09 -15.54
C THR A 22 5.52 12.40 -15.07
N ARG A 23 4.54 12.56 -15.99
CA ARG A 23 3.13 12.78 -15.62
C ARG A 23 2.54 11.63 -14.81
N GLN A 24 2.81 10.39 -15.20
CA GLN A 24 2.31 9.22 -14.47
C GLN A 24 2.95 9.11 -13.07
N ARG A 25 4.25 9.38 -12.94
CA ARG A 25 4.93 9.45 -11.64
C ARG A 25 4.32 10.55 -10.76
N SER A 26 4.06 11.73 -11.33
CA SER A 26 3.40 12.83 -10.61
C SER A 26 1.98 12.50 -10.18
N ALA A 27 1.22 11.74 -10.98
CA ALA A 27 -0.13 11.31 -10.61
C ALA A 27 -0.13 10.34 -9.42
N VAL A 28 0.72 9.31 -9.47
CA VAL A 28 0.90 8.37 -8.34
C VAL A 28 1.37 9.11 -7.09
N SER A 29 2.34 10.02 -7.24
CA SER A 29 2.84 10.84 -6.14
C SER A 29 1.73 11.63 -5.45
N ARG A 30 0.92 12.37 -6.22
CA ARG A 30 -0.18 13.19 -5.67
C ARG A 30 -1.24 12.33 -5.00
N ALA A 31 -1.59 11.19 -5.61
CA ALA A 31 -2.57 10.30 -5.01
C ALA A 31 -2.10 9.74 -3.65
N LEU A 32 -0.79 9.60 -3.43
CA LEU A 32 -0.24 9.23 -2.13
C LEU A 32 -0.19 10.39 -1.13
N ASP A 33 -0.09 11.63 -1.59
CA ASP A 33 -0.13 12.82 -0.71
C ASP A 33 -1.48 12.98 -0.02
N ASP A 34 -2.56 12.45 -0.63
CA ASP A 34 -3.92 12.51 -0.08
C ASP A 34 -4.27 11.30 0.82
N LEU A 35 -3.32 10.40 1.10
CA LEU A 35 -3.55 9.15 1.83
C LEU A 35 -2.74 9.10 3.13
N ASP A 36 -3.47 9.07 4.25
CA ASP A 36 -2.87 8.97 5.59
C ASP A 36 -2.42 7.54 5.95
N ASP A 37 -3.05 6.52 5.37
CA ASP A 37 -2.87 5.10 5.70
C ASP A 37 -2.16 4.33 4.56
N PHE A 38 -1.68 3.13 4.86
CA PHE A 38 -1.08 2.25 3.85
C PHE A 38 -2.10 1.84 2.79
N VAL A 39 -1.67 1.87 1.52
CA VAL A 39 -2.49 1.52 0.36
C VAL A 39 -1.84 0.40 -0.45
N SER A 40 -2.64 -0.57 -0.91
CA SER A 40 -2.14 -1.59 -1.84
C SER A 40 -1.97 -1.00 -3.24
N THR A 41 -1.20 -1.67 -4.09
CA THR A 41 -1.03 -1.23 -5.48
C THR A 41 -2.37 -1.22 -6.23
N GLN A 42 -3.21 -2.21 -5.94
CA GLN A 42 -4.53 -2.41 -6.54
C GLN A 42 -5.48 -1.29 -6.13
N GLU A 43 -5.49 -0.95 -4.84
CA GLU A 43 -6.33 0.11 -4.31
C GLU A 43 -5.89 1.49 -4.82
N LEU A 44 -4.58 1.77 -4.86
CA LEU A 44 -4.07 3.02 -5.41
C LEU A 44 -4.38 3.14 -6.91
N HIS A 45 -4.27 2.05 -7.65
CA HIS A 45 -4.67 2.03 -9.06
C HIS A 45 -6.17 2.30 -9.25
N ARG A 46 -7.03 1.78 -8.36
CA ARG A 46 -8.47 2.08 -8.37
C ARG A 46 -8.69 3.57 -8.13
N ILE A 47 -8.08 4.15 -7.10
CA ILE A 47 -8.15 5.60 -6.78
C ILE A 47 -7.74 6.45 -8.00
N LEU A 48 -6.62 6.11 -8.65
CA LEU A 48 -6.15 6.81 -9.85
C LEU A 48 -7.14 6.70 -11.01
N THR A 49 -7.72 5.51 -11.23
CA THR A 49 -8.71 5.28 -12.29
C THR A 49 -9.98 6.08 -12.05
N ASP A 50 -10.48 6.10 -10.81
CA ASP A 50 -11.66 6.86 -10.40
C ASP A 50 -11.45 8.37 -10.56
N ALA A 51 -10.20 8.84 -10.41
CA ALA A 51 -9.78 10.21 -10.70
C ALA A 51 -9.56 10.52 -12.20
N GLY A 52 -9.75 9.54 -13.10
CA GLY A 52 -9.58 9.69 -14.55
C GLY A 52 -8.13 9.65 -15.04
N GLU A 53 -7.19 9.25 -14.20
CA GLU A 53 -5.77 9.14 -14.55
C GLU A 53 -5.51 7.91 -15.44
N ARG A 54 -4.75 8.09 -16.52
CA ARG A 54 -4.42 7.00 -17.47
C ARG A 54 -3.12 6.29 -17.07
N VAL A 55 -3.14 5.61 -15.93
CA VAL A 55 -2.02 4.84 -15.37
C VAL A 55 -2.43 3.37 -15.28
N SER A 56 -1.64 2.46 -15.84
CA SER A 56 -1.91 1.03 -15.69
C SER A 56 -1.40 0.51 -14.36
N LEU A 57 -2.01 -0.57 -13.85
CA LEU A 57 -1.59 -1.24 -12.62
C LEU A 57 -0.08 -1.57 -12.59
N ALA A 58 0.46 -2.08 -13.70
CA ALA A 58 1.88 -2.39 -13.84
C ALA A 58 2.79 -1.15 -13.82
N THR A 59 2.28 0.02 -14.22
CA THR A 59 3.00 1.29 -14.07
C THR A 59 2.89 1.78 -12.63
N THR A 60 1.73 1.71 -11.98
CA THR A 60 1.57 2.03 -10.56
C THR A 60 2.56 1.26 -9.70
N TYR A 61 2.67 -0.06 -9.91
CA TYR A 61 3.63 -0.91 -9.22
C TYR A 61 5.09 -0.45 -9.39
N ARG A 62 5.52 -0.21 -10.64
CA ARG A 62 6.90 0.23 -10.94
C ARG A 62 7.23 1.59 -10.35
N VAL A 63 6.25 2.50 -10.32
CA VAL A 63 6.44 3.82 -9.70
C VAL A 63 6.56 3.69 -8.20
N LEU A 64 5.70 2.89 -7.55
CA LEU A 64 5.76 2.64 -6.11
C LEU A 64 7.08 2.00 -5.68
N GLN A 65 7.55 0.97 -6.42
CA GLN A 65 8.84 0.35 -6.16
C GLN A 65 9.98 1.35 -6.27
N ALA A 66 10.04 2.14 -7.35
CA ALA A 66 11.06 3.16 -7.50
C ALA A 66 11.01 4.22 -6.39
N MET A 67 9.81 4.58 -5.91
CA MET A 67 9.66 5.51 -4.79
C MET A 67 10.11 4.89 -3.47
N ALA A 68 9.92 3.59 -3.26
CA ALA A 68 10.41 2.87 -2.08
C ALA A 68 11.94 2.78 -2.11
N ASP A 69 12.52 2.46 -3.27
CA ASP A 69 13.98 2.43 -3.47
C ASP A 69 14.61 3.81 -3.21
N ASP A 70 13.91 4.89 -3.58
CA ASP A 70 14.32 6.27 -3.32
C ASP A 70 14.03 6.75 -1.88
N GLY A 71 13.46 5.90 -1.01
CA GLY A 71 13.09 6.25 0.37
C GLY A 71 11.94 7.26 0.50
N ARG A 72 11.13 7.43 -0.55
CA ARG A 72 10.01 8.39 -0.61
C ARG A 72 8.68 7.84 -0.12
N VAL A 73 8.58 6.52 -0.01
CA VAL A 73 7.44 5.81 0.58
C VAL A 73 7.97 4.65 1.40
N ASP A 74 7.29 4.35 2.49
CA ASP A 74 7.51 3.12 3.22
C ASP A 74 6.71 1.99 2.56
N VAL A 75 7.29 0.79 2.62
CA VAL A 75 6.68 -0.43 2.14
C VAL A 75 6.58 -1.42 3.28
N LEU A 76 5.39 -1.99 3.46
CA LEU A 76 5.16 -3.10 4.38
C LEU A 76 4.71 -4.31 3.57
N ARG A 77 5.20 -5.49 3.96
CA ARG A 77 4.81 -6.75 3.34
C ARG A 77 3.95 -7.58 4.28
N GLY A 78 2.69 -7.77 3.88
CA GLY A 78 1.76 -8.65 4.57
C GLY A 78 2.21 -10.11 4.56
N ALA A 79 1.60 -10.93 5.42
CA ALA A 79 1.93 -12.36 5.55
C ALA A 79 1.58 -13.18 4.29
N ASP A 80 0.69 -12.65 3.44
CA ASP A 80 0.33 -13.15 2.12
C ASP A 80 1.28 -12.69 1.01
N GLY A 81 2.28 -11.87 1.34
CA GLY A 81 3.24 -11.30 0.41
C GLY A 81 2.76 -10.04 -0.29
N GLU A 82 1.55 -9.53 0.03
CA GLU A 82 1.07 -8.28 -0.56
C GLU A 82 1.85 -7.08 0.02
N ALA A 83 2.36 -6.23 -0.88
CA ALA A 83 3.04 -5.01 -0.51
C ALA A 83 2.06 -3.84 -0.45
N VAL A 84 2.05 -3.14 0.68
CA VAL A 84 1.30 -1.90 0.88
C VAL A 84 2.28 -0.75 1.09
N TYR A 85 1.90 0.45 0.65
CA TYR A 85 2.77 1.61 0.59
C TYR A 85 2.16 2.80 1.30
N ARG A 86 2.98 3.63 1.92
CA ARG A 86 2.56 4.89 2.55
C ARG A 86 3.60 5.97 2.32
N ARG A 87 3.15 7.20 2.07
CA ARG A 87 4.05 8.35 2.13
C ARG A 87 4.21 8.75 3.60
N CYS A 88 5.43 8.72 4.09
CA CYS A 88 5.72 9.21 5.42
C CYS A 88 6.21 10.65 5.34
N GLU A 89 5.57 11.52 6.10
CA GLU A 89 5.92 12.94 6.21
C GLU A 89 6.97 13.17 7.30
N ALA A 90 7.09 12.24 8.26
CA ALA A 90 7.98 12.36 9.40
C ALA A 90 9.45 12.08 9.01
N PRO A 91 10.38 13.03 9.24
CA PRO A 91 11.80 12.77 9.09
C PRO A 91 12.30 11.86 10.22
N GLY A 92 13.05 10.81 9.87
CA GLY A 92 13.74 9.92 10.82
C GLY A 92 13.29 8.46 10.74
N HIS A 93 14.09 7.56 11.33
CA HIS A 93 13.77 6.13 11.44
C HIS A 93 12.60 5.95 12.41
N HIS A 94 11.50 5.40 11.92
CA HIS A 94 10.32 5.10 12.72
C HIS A 94 9.79 3.73 12.32
N HIS A 95 8.98 3.15 13.20
CA HIS A 95 8.35 1.87 12.95
C HIS A 95 6.85 2.02 12.82
N HIS A 96 6.21 0.99 12.27
CA HIS A 96 4.78 0.99 12.01
C HIS A 96 4.08 -0.09 12.82
N LEU A 97 2.97 0.27 13.47
CA LEU A 97 1.96 -0.68 13.94
C LEU A 97 0.76 -0.66 12.98
N VAL A 98 0.53 -1.78 12.29
CA VAL A 98 -0.42 -1.85 11.17
C VAL A 98 -1.53 -2.86 11.41
N CYS A 99 -2.75 -2.44 11.10
CA CYS A 99 -3.93 -3.29 11.11
C CYS A 99 -3.95 -4.24 9.91
N ARG A 100 -3.98 -5.55 10.18
CA ARG A 100 -4.02 -6.61 9.15
C ARG A 100 -5.30 -6.64 8.31
N VAL A 101 -6.32 -5.88 8.69
CA VAL A 101 -7.64 -5.91 8.01
C VAL A 101 -7.89 -4.66 7.19
N CYS A 102 -7.58 -3.49 7.73
CA CYS A 102 -7.94 -2.23 7.08
C CYS A 102 -6.74 -1.35 6.72
N GLY A 103 -5.50 -1.82 6.92
CA GLY A 103 -4.29 -1.05 6.60
C GLY A 103 -4.00 0.12 7.54
N LYS A 104 -4.91 0.44 8.48
CA LYS A 104 -4.70 1.53 9.44
C LYS A 104 -3.35 1.39 10.14
N ALA A 105 -2.54 2.43 10.08
CA ALA A 105 -1.23 2.45 10.71
C ALA A 105 -1.10 3.55 11.76
N VAL A 106 -0.21 3.32 12.72
CA VAL A 106 0.30 4.36 13.62
C VAL A 106 1.82 4.28 13.65
N GLU A 107 2.45 5.44 13.64
CA GLU A 107 3.90 5.58 13.82
C GLU A 107 4.26 5.32 15.28
N VAL A 108 5.29 4.51 15.49
CA VAL A 108 5.79 4.18 16.82
C VAL A 108 7.30 4.33 16.86
N GLN A 109 7.78 4.86 17.99
CA GLN A 109 9.20 4.93 18.33
C GLN A 109 9.55 3.72 19.19
N ALA A 110 10.69 3.07 18.96
CA ALA A 110 11.12 1.95 19.79
C ALA A 110 12.60 2.04 20.18
N PRO A 111 12.99 3.02 21.03
CA PRO A 111 14.39 3.22 21.42
C PRO A 111 15.05 1.98 22.02
N ALA A 112 14.27 1.15 22.71
CA ALA A 112 14.76 -0.11 23.28
C ALA A 112 15.13 -1.15 22.22
N ILE A 113 14.41 -1.19 21.09
CA ILE A 113 14.69 -2.09 19.97
C ILE A 113 15.89 -1.58 19.19
N GLU A 114 15.95 -0.28 18.91
CA GLU A 114 17.09 0.39 18.27
C GLU A 114 18.40 0.09 19.02
N ALA A 115 18.41 0.35 20.34
CA ALA A 115 19.57 0.09 21.18
C ALA A 115 19.93 -1.40 21.25
N TRP A 116 18.95 -2.30 21.20
CA TRP A 116 19.22 -3.75 21.16
C TRP A 116 19.86 -4.17 19.85
N ALA A 117 19.34 -3.70 18.70
CA ALA A 117 19.89 -4.01 17.39
C ALA A 117 21.35 -3.54 17.25
N GLU A 118 21.64 -2.33 17.72
CA GLU A 118 23.01 -1.80 17.74
C GLU A 118 23.95 -2.62 18.63
N ARG A 119 23.51 -3.02 19.83
CA ARG A 119 24.33 -3.88 20.70
C ARG A 119 24.63 -5.22 20.07
N VAL A 120 23.64 -5.87 19.46
CA VAL A 120 23.82 -7.16 18.77
C VAL A 120 24.80 -7.02 17.60
N ALA A 121 24.69 -5.95 16.82
CA ALA A 121 25.62 -5.66 15.73
C ALA A 121 27.07 -5.56 16.24
N VAL A 122 27.28 -4.77 17.31
CA VAL A 122 28.60 -4.56 17.91
C VAL A 122 29.18 -5.86 18.48
N GLU A 123 28.37 -6.63 19.21
CA GLU A 123 28.79 -7.91 19.80
C GLU A 123 29.32 -8.90 18.77
N HIS A 124 28.77 -8.87 17.55
CA HIS A 124 29.16 -9.76 16.46
C HIS A 124 30.09 -9.12 15.42
N GLY A 125 30.50 -7.87 15.62
CA GLY A 125 31.43 -7.17 14.73
C GLY A 125 30.85 -6.78 13.36
N PHE A 126 29.53 -6.59 13.26
CA PHE A 126 28.89 -6.07 12.05
C PHE A 126 29.01 -4.55 11.97
N THR A 127 29.14 -4.01 10.75
CA THR A 127 29.16 -2.56 10.46
C THR A 127 28.05 -2.20 9.47
N ASP A 128 27.68 -0.92 9.40
CA ASP A 128 26.61 -0.41 8.52
C ASP A 128 25.29 -1.18 8.67
N VAL A 129 24.87 -1.41 9.92
CA VAL A 129 23.69 -2.23 10.21
C VAL A 129 22.40 -1.45 10.01
N GLU A 130 21.56 -1.98 9.13
CA GLU A 130 20.17 -1.58 8.98
C GLU A 130 19.26 -2.57 9.71
N HIS A 131 18.13 -2.07 10.24
CA HIS A 131 17.11 -2.94 10.81
C HIS A 131 15.70 -2.47 10.43
N THR A 132 14.83 -3.45 10.26
CA THR A 132 13.42 -3.24 9.92
C THR A 132 12.57 -3.87 11.01
N VAL A 133 11.63 -3.09 11.56
CA VAL A 133 10.68 -3.56 12.57
C VAL A 133 9.28 -3.16 12.12
N GLU A 134 8.41 -4.15 12.06
CA GLU A 134 7.02 -3.98 11.67
C GLU A 134 6.15 -4.73 12.68
N VAL A 135 5.16 -4.04 13.25
CA VAL A 135 4.23 -4.63 14.22
C VAL A 135 2.88 -4.78 13.55
N TYR A 136 2.29 -5.97 13.63
CA TYR A 136 1.01 -6.25 12.98
C TYR A 136 -0.05 -6.73 13.97
N GLY A 137 -1.22 -6.09 13.93
CA GLY A 137 -2.36 -6.42 14.81
C GLY A 137 -3.72 -6.12 14.19
N LEU A 138 -4.73 -5.91 15.04
CA LEU A 138 -6.05 -5.40 14.65
C LEU A 138 -6.26 -4.04 15.30
N CYS A 139 -6.67 -3.03 14.53
CA CYS A 139 -7.09 -1.76 15.11
C CYS A 139 -8.37 -1.94 15.94
N PRO A 140 -8.69 -1.02 16.86
CA PRO A 140 -9.88 -1.13 17.72
C PRO A 140 -11.17 -1.39 16.93
N ARG A 141 -11.37 -0.69 15.80
CA ARG A 141 -12.53 -0.88 14.92
C ARG A 141 -12.62 -2.31 14.37
N CYS A 142 -11.53 -2.85 13.83
CA CYS A 142 -11.51 -4.20 13.26
C CYS A 142 -11.60 -5.28 14.32
N SER A 143 -11.02 -5.05 15.50
CA SER A 143 -11.15 -5.95 16.66
C SER A 143 -12.62 -6.07 17.09
N THR A 144 -13.32 -4.95 17.28
CA THR A 144 -14.75 -4.95 17.65
C THR A 144 -15.64 -5.56 16.57
N ALA A 145 -15.38 -5.28 15.29
CA ALA A 145 -16.14 -5.88 14.19
C ALA A 145 -16.00 -7.41 14.13
N ARG A 146 -14.84 -7.95 14.51
CA ARG A 146 -14.59 -9.39 14.61
C ARG A 146 -15.25 -10.03 15.85
N SER A 147 -15.42 -9.26 16.92
CA SER A 147 -16.06 -9.70 18.16
C SER A 147 -17.59 -9.56 18.16
N ALA A 148 -18.18 -8.87 17.17
CA ALA A 148 -19.62 -8.84 17.02
C ALA A 148 -20.15 -10.28 16.84
N PRO A 149 -21.08 -10.76 17.68
CA PRO A 149 -21.63 -12.10 17.51
C PRO A 149 -22.23 -12.18 16.11
N SER A 150 -21.77 -13.16 15.33
CA SER A 150 -22.39 -13.46 14.04
C SER A 150 -23.87 -13.72 14.30
N GLY A 151 -24.71 -12.79 13.89
CA GLY A 151 -26.14 -12.96 13.89
C GLY A 151 -26.46 -14.14 12.99
N ARG A 152 -26.51 -15.35 13.55
CA ARG A 152 -27.28 -16.42 12.95
C ARG A 152 -28.72 -15.90 12.90
N PRO A 153 -29.39 -15.83 11.73
CA PRO A 153 -30.83 -15.70 11.74
C PRO A 153 -31.35 -16.89 12.56
N GLY A 154 -32.03 -16.59 13.67
CA GLY A 154 -32.61 -17.61 14.53
C GLY A 154 -33.45 -18.55 13.67
N ALA A 155 -33.16 -19.85 13.75
CA ALA A 155 -34.01 -20.84 13.12
C ALA A 155 -35.45 -20.61 13.60
N PRO A 156 -36.46 -20.72 12.71
CA PRO A 156 -37.84 -20.53 13.11
C PRO A 156 -38.17 -21.51 14.23
N VAL A 157 -38.70 -20.97 15.34
CA VAL A 157 -39.19 -21.76 16.47
C VAL A 157 -40.26 -22.71 15.92
N PRO A 158 -40.11 -24.04 16.05
CA PRO A 158 -41.13 -24.96 15.59
C PRO A 158 -42.43 -24.72 16.38
N PRO A 159 -43.61 -24.84 15.74
CA PRO A 159 -44.87 -24.67 16.45
C PRO A 159 -45.01 -25.71 17.56
N PRO A 160 -45.69 -25.37 18.68
CA PRO A 160 -45.90 -26.33 19.76
C PRO A 160 -46.65 -27.56 19.24
N SER A 161 -46.16 -28.74 19.62
CA SER A 161 -46.79 -30.01 19.25
C SER A 161 -48.23 -30.06 19.79
N PRO A 162 -49.21 -30.53 19.00
CA PRO A 162 -50.57 -30.69 19.52
C PRO A 162 -50.55 -31.68 20.68
N GLY A 163 -51.03 -31.22 21.83
CA GLY A 163 -51.11 -32.01 23.05
C GLY A 163 -51.83 -33.33 22.79
N ARG A 164 -51.23 -34.43 23.24
CA ARG A 164 -51.84 -35.75 23.22
C ARG A 164 -53.09 -35.72 24.09
N SER A 165 -54.26 -35.74 23.46
CA SER A 165 -55.54 -35.98 24.12
C SER A 165 -55.76 -37.48 24.35
N GLY A 166 -56.04 -37.86 25.60
CA GLY A 166 -56.65 -39.14 25.99
C GLY A 166 -55.65 -40.28 26.22
N ARG A 167 -55.80 -41.13 27.24
CA ARG A 167 -56.98 -41.51 28.03
C ARG A 167 -56.57 -41.81 29.47
#